data_AF-A0A7S2IIQ4-F1
#
_entry.id   AF-A0A7S2IIQ4-F1
#
_cell.length_a   1.000
_cell.length_b   1.000
_cell.length_c   1.000
_cell.angle_alpha   90.00
_cell.angle_beta   90.00
_cell.angle_gamma   90.00
#
_symmetry.space_group_name_H-M   'P 1'
#
loop_
_entity.id
_entity.type
_entity.pdbx_description
1 polymer ?
#
loop_
_entity_poly.entity_id
_entity_poly.type
_entity_poly.pdbx_seq_one_letter_code
_entity_poly.pdbx_strand_id
1 'polypeptide(L)'
;TRVYTDMDAPRIAVTRPDIEWTDSKKDADVWLVQEQMSNFLSLRSNLKICQFPSEEVFVRKDLLPLAVRRFCHRPMPGDTHCAPSWWLPCFDMSNEFHLFTREFRRREEEGLDNYWILKPALGSHGVNHIIIKSVQEAARILSEDDNRRGSRVAQLLVSSPLCALTREDHRFFSEKGGGFIDKEVSIKLKRKLDLRVYVLIQSFVPETKIY
;
A
#
# COMPACT_ATOMS: atom_id res chain seq x y z
N THR A 1 -22.63 8.83 -20.77
CA THR A 1 -22.26 7.70 -19.90
C THR A 1 -22.86 7.92 -18.54
N ARG A 2 -23.68 6.99 -18.05
CA ARG A 2 -24.29 7.09 -16.73
C ARG A 2 -23.32 6.61 -15.66
N VAL A 3 -23.05 7.44 -14.65
CA VAL A 3 -22.06 7.15 -13.61
C VAL A 3 -22.73 7.18 -12.25
N TYR A 4 -22.54 6.11 -11.49
CA TYR A 4 -22.91 6.03 -10.09
C TYR A 4 -21.67 6.19 -9.21
N THR A 5 -21.80 6.93 -8.11
CA THR A 5 -20.78 7.01 -7.07
C THR A 5 -21.43 7.12 -5.69
N ASP A 6 -20.80 6.51 -4.70
CA ASP A 6 -21.11 6.63 -3.27
C ASP A 6 -20.28 7.74 -2.58
N MET A 7 -19.51 8.51 -3.36
CA MET A 7 -18.65 9.60 -2.89
C MET A 7 -19.13 10.98 -3.37
N ASP A 8 -18.94 12.00 -2.55
CA ASP A 8 -19.25 13.38 -2.93
C ASP A 8 -18.19 13.98 -3.87
N ALA A 9 -16.90 13.69 -3.62
CA ALA A 9 -15.79 14.35 -4.30
C ALA A 9 -15.83 14.23 -5.85
N PRO A 10 -16.14 13.06 -6.46
CA PRO A 10 -16.23 12.95 -7.91
C PRO A 10 -17.33 13.84 -8.52
N ARG A 11 -18.49 13.95 -7.85
CA ARG A 11 -19.62 14.76 -8.33
C ARG A 11 -19.29 16.25 -8.32
N ILE A 12 -18.51 16.68 -7.35
CA ILE A 12 -18.04 18.07 -7.23
C ILE A 12 -16.95 18.38 -8.24
N ALA A 13 -15.99 17.46 -8.41
CA ALA A 13 -14.78 17.71 -9.21
C ALA A 13 -14.97 17.51 -10.72
N VAL A 14 -15.95 16.70 -11.15
CA VAL A 14 -16.10 16.34 -12.56
C VAL A 14 -17.38 16.94 -13.13
N THR A 15 -17.21 18.00 -13.92
CA THR A 15 -18.26 18.59 -14.76
C THR A 15 -17.91 18.34 -16.22
N ARG A 16 -18.52 17.32 -16.81
CA ARG A 16 -18.37 17.04 -18.25
C ARG A 16 -19.74 16.72 -18.87
N PRO A 17 -20.02 17.24 -20.08
CA PRO A 17 -21.32 17.05 -20.73
C PRO A 17 -21.61 15.60 -21.14
N ASP A 18 -20.59 14.75 -21.26
CA ASP A 18 -20.71 13.33 -21.62
C ASP A 18 -20.95 12.41 -20.41
N ILE A 19 -20.95 12.96 -19.20
CA ILE A 19 -21.22 12.25 -17.95
C ILE A 19 -22.59 12.64 -17.42
N GLU A 20 -23.43 11.65 -17.20
CA GLU A 20 -24.72 11.78 -16.55
C GLU A 20 -24.63 11.09 -15.18
N TRP A 21 -24.80 11.83 -14.10
CA TRP A 21 -24.78 11.25 -12.75
C TRP A 21 -26.11 10.57 -12.45
N THR A 22 -26.08 9.37 -11.89
CA THR A 22 -27.27 8.63 -11.46
C THR A 22 -27.11 8.12 -10.03
N ASP A 23 -28.22 8.05 -9.30
CA ASP A 23 -28.27 7.52 -7.93
C ASP A 23 -28.63 6.02 -7.90
N SER A 24 -28.86 5.42 -9.08
CA SER A 24 -29.15 3.99 -9.24
C SER A 24 -27.92 3.23 -9.73
N LYS A 25 -27.37 2.34 -8.88
CA LYS A 25 -26.32 1.38 -9.27
C LYS A 25 -26.74 0.55 -10.50
N LYS A 26 -28.01 0.17 -10.59
CA LYS A 26 -28.53 -0.70 -11.66
C LYS A 26 -28.49 -0.03 -13.03
N ASP A 27 -28.74 1.27 -13.09
CA ASP A 27 -28.84 2.03 -14.34
C ASP A 27 -27.51 2.65 -14.78
N ALA A 28 -26.54 2.72 -13.88
CA ALA A 28 -25.21 3.27 -14.18
C ALA A 28 -24.42 2.35 -15.10
N ASP A 29 -23.70 2.94 -16.06
CA ASP A 29 -22.72 2.28 -16.92
C ASP A 29 -21.38 2.07 -16.22
N VAL A 30 -21.04 2.97 -15.29
CA VAL A 30 -19.79 3.00 -14.52
C VAL A 30 -20.08 3.13 -13.03
N TRP A 31 -19.40 2.34 -12.19
CA TRP A 31 -19.41 2.46 -10.73
C TRP A 31 -18.09 3.03 -10.23
N LEU A 32 -18.17 4.17 -9.55
CA LEU A 32 -17.08 4.79 -8.81
C LEU A 32 -17.39 4.69 -7.31
N VAL A 33 -17.05 3.56 -6.70
CA VAL A 33 -17.48 3.21 -5.33
C VAL A 33 -16.32 2.95 -4.38
N GLN A 34 -16.46 3.33 -3.11
CA GLN A 34 -15.52 3.01 -2.04
C GLN A 34 -15.76 1.62 -1.45
N GLU A 35 -17.02 1.18 -1.44
CA GLU A 35 -17.42 -0.14 -0.95
C GLU A 35 -16.61 -1.25 -1.64
N GLN A 36 -15.93 -2.09 -0.85
CA GLN A 36 -15.12 -3.19 -1.38
C GLN A 36 -16.02 -4.26 -2.02
N MET A 37 -15.73 -4.59 -3.27
CA MET A 37 -16.47 -5.60 -4.01
C MET A 37 -15.93 -7.00 -3.73
N SER A 38 -16.81 -7.93 -3.37
CA SER A 38 -16.44 -9.33 -3.12
C SER A 38 -16.85 -10.29 -4.24
N ASN A 39 -17.90 -9.94 -5.00
CA ASN A 39 -18.44 -10.79 -6.06
C ASN A 39 -18.38 -10.08 -7.42
N PHE A 40 -17.23 -10.18 -8.09
CA PHE A 40 -17.06 -9.62 -9.43
C PHE A 40 -17.75 -10.47 -10.52
N LEU A 41 -18.03 -11.75 -10.25
CA LEU A 41 -18.65 -12.67 -11.20
C LEU A 41 -20.14 -12.40 -11.41
N SER A 42 -20.80 -11.76 -10.44
CA SER A 42 -22.20 -11.37 -10.57
C SER A 42 -22.40 -10.05 -11.34
N LEU A 43 -21.32 -9.37 -11.75
CA LEU A 43 -21.39 -8.10 -12.45
C LEU A 43 -21.77 -8.31 -13.93
N ARG A 44 -22.57 -7.37 -14.45
CA ARG A 44 -22.90 -7.32 -15.88
C ARG A 44 -21.64 -7.07 -16.71
N SER A 45 -21.50 -7.73 -17.86
CA SER A 45 -20.29 -7.72 -18.69
C SER A 45 -19.87 -6.34 -19.20
N ASN A 46 -20.83 -5.42 -19.34
CA ASN A 46 -20.59 -4.06 -19.82
C ASN A 46 -20.47 -3.03 -18.69
N LEU A 47 -20.42 -3.45 -17.42
CA LEU A 47 -20.16 -2.55 -16.29
C LEU A 47 -18.66 -2.26 -16.18
N LYS A 48 -18.32 -0.98 -16.04
CA LYS A 48 -16.97 -0.57 -15.62
C LYS A 48 -16.98 -0.24 -14.14
N ILE A 49 -15.96 -0.67 -13.42
CA ILE A 49 -15.82 -0.43 -11.99
C ILE A 49 -14.40 0.04 -11.65
N CYS A 50 -14.28 0.88 -10.64
CA CYS A 50 -12.99 1.44 -10.18
C CYS A 50 -12.21 0.53 -9.22
N GLN A 51 -12.42 -0.79 -9.27
CA GLN A 51 -11.78 -1.77 -8.40
C GLN A 51 -11.42 -3.02 -9.21
N PHE A 52 -10.41 -3.76 -8.75
CA PHE A 52 -10.00 -5.03 -9.35
C PHE A 52 -10.31 -6.22 -8.44
N PRO A 53 -10.63 -7.40 -9.01
CA PRO A 53 -10.67 -8.64 -8.23
C PRO A 53 -9.35 -8.86 -7.48
N SER A 54 -9.44 -9.23 -6.21
CA SER A 54 -8.28 -9.50 -5.33
C SER A 54 -7.33 -8.32 -5.12
N GLU A 55 -7.78 -7.08 -5.34
CA GLU A 55 -6.99 -5.87 -5.08
C GLU A 55 -6.52 -5.77 -3.61
N GLU A 56 -7.28 -6.37 -2.69
CA GLU A 56 -6.97 -6.51 -1.26
C GLU A 56 -5.55 -7.03 -0.98
N VAL A 57 -4.99 -7.86 -1.87
CA VAL A 57 -3.63 -8.40 -1.77
C VAL A 57 -2.58 -7.28 -1.78
N PHE A 58 -2.85 -6.18 -2.47
CA PHE A 58 -1.95 -5.03 -2.56
C PHE A 58 -2.27 -3.92 -1.57
N VAL A 59 -3.55 -3.74 -1.21
CA VAL A 59 -3.98 -2.62 -0.36
C VAL A 59 -3.99 -2.95 1.14
N ARG A 60 -4.07 -4.23 1.52
CA ARG A 60 -4.01 -4.65 2.93
C ARG A 60 -2.56 -4.87 3.38
N LYS A 61 -2.25 -4.38 4.58
CA LYS A 61 -0.86 -4.37 5.09
C LYS A 61 -0.35 -5.76 5.48
N ASP A 62 -1.24 -6.69 5.82
CA ASP A 62 -0.93 -8.08 6.17
C ASP A 62 -0.73 -8.96 4.94
N LEU A 63 -1.46 -8.70 3.84
CA LEU A 63 -1.34 -9.47 2.60
C LEU A 63 -0.18 -8.99 1.70
N LEU A 64 0.10 -7.70 1.66
CA LEU A 64 1.15 -7.14 0.81
C LEU A 64 2.55 -7.76 1.05
N PRO A 65 3.02 -7.97 2.30
CA PRO A 65 4.30 -8.63 2.56
C PRO A 65 4.36 -10.05 1.98
N LEU A 66 3.25 -10.80 2.02
CA LEU A 66 3.17 -12.13 1.43
C LEU A 66 3.27 -12.07 -0.09
N ALA A 67 2.62 -11.10 -0.72
CA ALA A 67 2.71 -10.87 -2.17
C ALA A 67 4.13 -10.53 -2.60
N VAL A 68 4.79 -9.61 -1.88
CA VAL A 68 6.19 -9.22 -2.14
C VAL A 68 7.12 -10.44 -2.01
N ARG A 69 7.01 -11.20 -0.92
CA ARG A 69 7.81 -12.42 -0.74
C ARG A 69 7.58 -13.43 -1.86
N ARG A 70 6.31 -13.72 -2.21
CA ARG A 70 5.99 -14.67 -3.30
C ARG A 70 6.56 -14.23 -4.65
N PHE A 71 6.51 -12.94 -4.97
CA PHE A 71 7.05 -12.44 -6.23
C PHE A 71 8.58 -12.51 -6.27
N CYS A 72 9.25 -12.26 -5.14
CA CYS A 72 10.69 -12.17 -5.08
C CYS A 72 11.38 -13.51 -4.78
N HIS A 73 10.64 -14.49 -4.25
CA HIS A 73 11.06 -15.88 -4.21
C HIS A 73 11.09 -16.48 -5.63
N ARG A 74 12.22 -16.31 -6.32
CA ARG A 74 12.71 -17.34 -7.22
C ARG A 74 13.41 -18.41 -6.36
N PRO A 75 13.05 -19.70 -6.46
CA PRO A 75 13.70 -20.73 -5.67
C PRO A 75 15.16 -20.89 -6.15
N MET A 76 16.08 -20.25 -5.44
CA MET A 76 17.50 -20.60 -5.45
C MET A 76 17.80 -21.32 -4.13
N PRO A 77 18.46 -22.51 -4.16
CA PRO A 77 18.81 -23.22 -2.94
C PRO A 77 19.71 -22.36 -2.05
N GLY A 78 19.28 -22.10 -0.82
CA GLY A 78 20.09 -21.42 0.22
C GLY A 78 19.77 -19.94 0.47
N ASP A 79 18.88 -19.31 -0.30
CA ASP A 79 18.56 -17.88 -0.12
C ASP A 79 17.23 -17.69 0.63
N THR A 80 17.31 -17.63 1.97
CA THR A 80 16.15 -17.32 2.81
C THR A 80 15.94 -15.81 2.85
N HIS A 81 15.01 -15.33 2.02
CA HIS A 81 14.44 -13.98 1.98
C HIS A 81 15.14 -12.94 1.09
N CYS A 82 15.14 -13.16 -0.22
CA CYS A 82 15.44 -12.10 -1.17
C CYS A 82 14.22 -11.16 -1.33
N ALA A 83 14.01 -10.22 -0.40
CA ALA A 83 13.09 -9.10 -0.62
C ALA A 83 13.76 -8.05 -1.54
N PRO A 84 13.01 -7.27 -2.32
CA PRO A 84 13.60 -6.17 -3.08
C PRO A 84 14.30 -5.18 -2.16
N SER A 85 15.39 -4.56 -2.62
CA SER A 85 16.16 -3.60 -1.82
C SER A 85 15.35 -2.40 -1.31
N TRP A 86 14.26 -2.06 -2.00
CA TRP A 86 13.33 -0.99 -1.60
C TRP A 86 12.28 -1.44 -0.57
N TRP A 87 12.19 -2.74 -0.25
CA TRP A 87 11.22 -3.29 0.69
C TRP A 87 11.88 -3.61 2.03
N LEU A 88 11.33 -3.06 3.11
CA LEU A 88 11.82 -3.33 4.46
C LEU A 88 11.16 -4.58 5.07
N PRO A 89 11.81 -5.26 6.03
CA PRO A 89 11.23 -6.39 6.74
C PRO A 89 9.85 -6.08 7.35
N CYS A 90 8.84 -6.87 6.96
CA CYS A 90 7.46 -6.72 7.41
C CYS A 90 6.85 -8.08 7.75
N PHE A 91 6.23 -8.17 8.93
CA PHE A 91 5.67 -9.40 9.48
C PHE A 91 4.21 -9.20 9.89
N ASP A 92 3.36 -10.17 9.57
CA ASP A 92 2.02 -10.28 10.14
C ASP A 92 2.12 -10.81 11.58
N MET A 93 1.79 -9.98 12.57
CA MET A 93 2.01 -10.32 13.97
C MET A 93 1.05 -11.38 14.50
N SER A 94 -0.02 -11.70 13.77
CA SER A 94 -0.91 -12.81 14.12
C SER A 94 -0.30 -14.18 13.79
N ASN A 95 0.50 -14.26 12.72
CA ASN A 95 1.00 -15.53 12.19
C ASN A 95 2.55 -15.66 12.23
N GLU A 96 3.25 -14.53 12.24
CA GLU A 96 4.70 -14.42 12.01
C GLU A 96 5.44 -13.82 13.21
N PHE A 97 4.83 -13.76 14.40
CA PHE A 97 5.46 -13.21 15.61
C PHE A 97 6.82 -13.87 15.94
N HIS A 98 6.95 -15.18 15.69
CA HIS A 98 8.19 -15.93 15.86
C HIS A 98 9.28 -15.49 14.87
N LEU A 99 8.93 -15.21 13.60
CA LEU A 99 9.85 -14.70 12.59
C LEU A 99 10.30 -13.28 12.92
N PHE A 100 9.36 -12.44 13.35
CA PHE A 100 9.66 -11.10 13.86
C PHE A 100 10.66 -11.16 15.02
N THR A 101 10.43 -12.03 16.01
CA THR A 101 11.32 -12.16 17.18
C THR A 101 12.72 -12.60 16.78
N ARG A 102 12.84 -13.54 15.83
CA ARG A 102 14.13 -13.99 15.30
C ARG A 102 14.89 -12.85 14.61
N GLU A 103 14.22 -12.11 13.74
CA GLU A 103 14.82 -10.98 13.04
C GLU A 103 15.19 -9.86 14.01
N PHE A 104 14.34 -9.57 14.99
CA PHE A 104 14.60 -8.57 16.01
C PHE A 104 15.90 -8.87 16.77
N ARG A 105 16.07 -10.10 17.27
CA ARG A 105 17.29 -10.51 18.00
C ARG A 105 18.53 -10.48 17.12
N ARG A 106 18.44 -10.98 15.88
CA ARG A 106 19.53 -10.93 14.91
C ARG A 106 20.05 -9.50 14.72
N ARG A 107 19.12 -8.53 14.59
CA ARG A 107 19.47 -7.11 14.46
C ARG A 107 20.12 -6.54 15.73
N GLU A 108 19.69 -6.95 16.93
CA GLU A 108 20.34 -6.55 18.19
C GLU A 108 21.78 -7.09 18.27
N GLU A 109 21.97 -8.37 17.94
CA GLU A 109 23.28 -9.03 17.94
C GLU A 109 24.26 -8.38 16.95
N GLU A 110 23.75 -7.94 15.81
CA GLU A 110 24.52 -7.24 14.78
C GLU A 110 24.69 -5.72 15.05
N GLY A 111 24.12 -5.20 16.13
CA GLY A 111 24.19 -3.77 16.46
C GLY A 111 23.49 -2.85 15.45
N LEU A 112 22.48 -3.37 14.74
CA LEU A 112 21.70 -2.62 13.75
C LEU A 112 20.57 -1.82 14.40
N ASP A 113 20.12 -0.76 13.73
CA ASP A 113 18.90 -0.04 14.12
C ASP A 113 17.71 -0.99 14.24
N ASN A 114 17.01 -0.94 15.37
CA ASN A 114 15.97 -1.93 15.71
C ASN A 114 14.66 -1.30 16.18
N TYR A 115 14.28 -0.19 15.54
CA TYR A 115 12.99 0.46 15.74
C TYR A 115 11.96 -0.14 14.79
N TRP A 116 10.80 -0.52 15.30
CA TRP A 116 9.72 -1.07 14.49
C TRP A 116 8.45 -0.27 14.69
N ILE A 117 7.60 -0.25 13.68
CA ILE A 117 6.27 0.35 13.75
C ILE A 117 5.21 -0.74 13.61
N LEU A 118 4.37 -0.85 14.64
CA LEU A 118 3.16 -1.67 14.64
C LEU A 118 2.02 -0.88 14.02
N LYS A 119 1.34 -1.47 13.03
CA LYS A 119 0.21 -0.85 12.32
C LYS A 119 -0.97 -1.81 12.27
N PRO A 120 -2.22 -1.34 12.46
CA PRO A 120 -3.38 -2.19 12.20
C PRO A 120 -3.44 -2.58 10.72
N ALA A 121 -3.70 -3.85 10.41
CA ALA A 121 -3.67 -4.39 9.04
C ALA A 121 -4.66 -3.68 8.10
N LEU A 122 -5.88 -3.44 8.62
CA LEU A 122 -6.98 -2.77 7.93
C LEU A 122 -7.07 -1.26 8.24
N GLY A 123 -6.22 -0.74 9.12
CA GLY A 123 -6.28 0.66 9.55
C GLY A 123 -5.72 1.63 8.52
N SER A 124 -6.29 2.83 8.49
CA SER A 124 -5.86 3.97 7.66
C SER A 124 -5.52 5.21 8.52
N HIS A 125 -5.02 6.26 7.87
CA HIS A 125 -4.75 7.58 8.49
C HIS A 125 -3.76 7.61 9.68
N GLY A 126 -2.90 6.61 9.84
CA GLY A 126 -1.91 6.59 10.92
C GLY A 126 -2.48 6.28 12.31
N VAL A 127 -3.78 5.97 12.40
CA VAL A 127 -4.46 5.70 13.66
C VAL A 127 -3.90 4.40 14.26
N ASN A 128 -3.68 4.40 15.59
CA ASN A 128 -3.16 3.27 16.36
C ASN A 128 -1.82 2.73 15.87
N HIS A 129 -1.00 3.57 15.23
CA HIS A 129 0.38 3.22 14.91
C HIS A 129 1.25 3.40 16.15
N ILE A 130 2.06 2.39 16.48
CA ILE A 130 2.89 2.40 17.70
C ILE A 130 4.31 2.06 17.31
N ILE A 131 5.27 2.88 17.73
CA ILE A 131 6.69 2.58 17.56
C ILE A 131 7.13 1.75 18.77
N ILE A 132 7.76 0.62 18.51
CA ILE A 132 8.27 -0.30 19.52
C ILE A 132 9.79 -0.43 19.43
N LYS A 133 10.41 -0.73 20.57
CA LYS A 133 11.86 -0.90 20.71
C LYS A 133 12.26 -2.22 21.37
N SER A 134 11.31 -3.09 21.66
CA SER A 134 11.59 -4.42 22.23
C SER A 134 10.50 -5.42 21.84
N VAL A 135 10.86 -6.71 21.86
CA VAL A 135 9.91 -7.80 21.63
C VAL A 135 8.86 -7.89 22.75
N GLN A 136 9.25 -7.56 24.00
CA GLN A 136 8.36 -7.58 25.16
C GLN A 136 7.26 -6.52 25.03
N GLU A 137 7.61 -5.33 24.53
CA GLU A 137 6.63 -4.29 24.23
C GLU A 137 5.65 -4.73 23.16
N ALA A 138 6.13 -5.38 22.08
CA ALA A 138 5.28 -5.95 21.05
C ALA A 138 4.30 -7.00 21.63
N ALA A 139 4.80 -7.95 22.42
CA ALA A 139 4.00 -9.00 23.03
C ALA A 139 2.91 -8.41 23.96
N ARG A 140 3.27 -7.42 24.77
CA ARG A 140 2.31 -6.73 25.65
C ARG A 140 1.19 -6.08 24.85
N ILE A 141 1.54 -5.29 23.83
CA ILE A 141 0.55 -4.61 22.98
C ILE A 141 -0.39 -5.63 22.32
N LEU A 142 0.16 -6.73 21.80
CA LEU A 142 -0.65 -7.79 21.18
C LEU A 142 -1.55 -8.52 22.17
N SER A 143 -1.15 -8.64 23.43
CA SER A 143 -1.97 -9.25 24.48
C SER A 143 -3.08 -8.33 25.00
N GLU A 144 -2.85 -7.00 24.96
CA GLU A 144 -3.81 -5.98 25.39
C GLU A 144 -4.83 -5.64 24.29
N ASP A 145 -4.47 -5.83 23.02
CA ASP A 145 -5.39 -5.74 21.91
C ASP A 145 -6.34 -6.95 21.93
N ASP A 146 -7.44 -6.78 22.66
CA ASP A 146 -8.61 -7.64 22.58
C ASP A 146 -9.01 -7.83 21.10
N ASN A 147 -9.54 -9.00 20.74
CA ASN A 147 -9.85 -9.50 19.38
C ASN A 147 -10.67 -8.52 18.48
N ARG A 148 -11.12 -7.40 19.03
CA ARG A 148 -11.87 -6.31 18.38
C ARG A 148 -11.02 -5.39 17.50
N ARG A 149 -9.69 -5.29 17.69
CA ARG A 149 -8.83 -4.33 16.96
C ARG A 149 -8.18 -4.88 15.68
N GLY A 150 -8.34 -6.18 15.41
CA GLY A 150 -7.85 -6.84 14.20
C GLY A 150 -6.32 -7.08 14.20
N SER A 151 -5.84 -7.87 13.23
CA SER A 151 -4.40 -8.17 13.07
C SER A 151 -3.55 -6.89 12.92
N ARG A 152 -2.30 -6.96 13.38
CA ARG A 152 -1.29 -5.92 13.21
C ARG A 152 -0.14 -6.44 12.38
N VAL A 153 0.54 -5.53 11.70
CA VAL A 153 1.84 -5.80 11.10
C VAL A 153 2.95 -5.05 11.83
N ALA A 154 4.11 -5.69 11.96
CA ALA A 154 5.35 -5.04 12.36
C ALA A 154 6.21 -4.78 11.13
N GLN A 155 6.54 -3.52 10.90
CA GLN A 155 7.41 -3.09 9.81
C GLN A 155 8.64 -2.41 10.40
N LEU A 156 9.83 -2.75 9.92
CA LEU A 156 11.06 -2.05 10.30
C LEU A 156 10.92 -0.55 9.98
N LEU A 157 11.22 0.30 10.94
CA LEU A 157 11.12 1.74 10.79
C LEU A 157 12.36 2.27 10.06
N VAL A 158 12.15 3.12 9.04
CA VAL A 158 13.24 3.91 8.45
C VAL A 158 13.74 4.89 9.52
N SER A 159 14.91 4.60 10.09
CA SER A 159 15.56 5.39 11.15
C SER A 159 16.13 6.71 10.62
N SER A 160 16.63 6.69 9.38
CA SER A 160 17.21 7.86 8.69
C SER A 160 16.41 8.18 7.42
N PRO A 161 15.16 8.69 7.54
CA PRO A 161 14.41 9.13 6.37
C PRO A 161 15.16 10.31 5.74
N LEU A 162 15.02 10.46 4.43
CA LEU A 162 15.49 11.67 3.75
C LEU A 162 14.71 12.88 4.27
N CYS A 163 15.21 13.51 5.32
CA CYS A 163 14.86 14.87 5.71
C CYS A 163 15.64 15.75 4.74
N ALA A 164 15.00 16.33 3.73
CA ALA A 164 15.69 17.08 2.69
C ALA A 164 16.49 18.28 3.27
N LEU A 165 17.73 17.98 3.62
CA LEU A 165 18.80 18.84 4.10
C LEU A 165 20.12 18.28 3.56
N THR A 166 20.23 18.14 2.24
CA THR A 166 21.44 18.42 1.47
C THR A 166 21.11 18.33 -0.02
N ARG A 167 21.89 19.07 -0.79
CA ARG A 167 21.58 19.58 -2.12
C ARG A 167 22.08 18.64 -3.22
N GLU A 168 22.17 17.35 -2.96
CA GLU A 168 22.91 16.42 -3.83
C GLU A 168 22.05 15.19 -4.13
N ASP A 169 21.59 15.11 -5.38
CA ASP A 169 21.29 13.89 -6.13
C ASP A 169 19.96 13.13 -5.93
N HIS A 170 18.82 13.83 -6.00
CA HIS A 170 17.54 13.15 -6.18
C HIS A 170 16.79 13.61 -7.43
N ARG A 171 16.81 12.77 -8.47
CA ARG A 171 16.07 12.94 -9.73
C ARG A 171 14.70 12.28 -9.62
N PHE A 172 13.62 13.05 -9.76
CA PHE A 172 12.26 12.54 -9.86
C PHE A 172 11.81 12.62 -11.32
N PHE A 173 11.37 11.50 -11.89
CA PHE A 173 10.91 11.41 -13.27
C PHE A 173 9.37 11.39 -13.31
N SER A 174 8.79 12.17 -14.23
CA SER A 174 7.37 12.08 -14.58
C SER A 174 7.28 11.89 -16.09
N GLU A 175 6.52 10.89 -16.51
CA GLU A 175 6.25 10.63 -17.91
C GLU A 175 4.80 11.01 -18.24
N LYS A 176 4.65 12.04 -19.08
CA LYS A 176 3.52 12.17 -20.01
C LYS A 176 4.06 12.66 -21.34
N GLY A 177 3.56 12.07 -22.42
CA GLY A 177 4.17 12.11 -23.75
C GLY A 177 4.65 13.48 -24.22
N GLY A 178 5.82 13.46 -24.87
CA GLY A 178 6.28 14.53 -25.75
C GLY A 178 6.84 15.76 -25.04
N GLY A 179 8.01 15.63 -24.41
CA GLY A 179 8.84 16.77 -24.01
C GLY A 179 9.32 16.69 -22.56
N PHE A 180 10.62 16.53 -22.37
CA PHE A 180 11.26 16.66 -21.06
C PHE A 180 11.13 18.10 -20.57
N ILE A 181 10.33 18.33 -19.52
CA ILE A 181 10.42 19.55 -18.73
C ILE A 181 11.39 19.27 -17.58
N ASP A 182 12.66 19.61 -17.79
CA ASP A 182 13.68 19.68 -16.73
C ASP A 182 13.40 20.90 -15.85
N LYS A 183 12.58 20.73 -14.81
CA LYS A 183 12.52 21.67 -13.70
C LYS A 183 12.88 20.96 -12.42
N GLU A 184 14.15 21.12 -12.04
CA GLU A 184 14.65 20.77 -10.72
C GLU A 184 13.90 21.62 -9.67
N VAL A 185 13.24 20.95 -8.73
CA VAL A 185 12.59 21.61 -7.59
C VAL A 185 13.28 21.13 -6.32
N SER A 186 14.20 21.93 -5.80
CA SER A 186 14.83 21.68 -4.50
C SER A 186 13.88 22.13 -3.37
N ILE A 187 13.36 21.20 -2.58
CA ILE A 187 12.52 21.50 -1.41
C ILE A 187 13.33 21.27 -0.14
N LYS A 188 13.53 22.31 0.68
CA LYS A 188 14.16 22.19 2.00
C LYS A 188 13.13 21.74 3.03
N LEU A 189 13.32 20.57 3.64
CA LEU A 189 12.37 19.99 4.58
C LEU A 189 13.06 19.75 5.92
N LYS A 190 12.56 20.41 6.97
CA LYS A 190 13.00 20.19 8.36
C LYS A 190 12.26 19.02 9.03
N ARG A 191 11.41 18.31 8.31
CA ARG A 191 10.53 17.26 8.82
C ARG A 191 10.50 16.10 7.84
N LYS A 192 10.33 14.90 8.37
CA LYS A 192 10.03 13.70 7.58
C LYS A 192 8.76 13.94 6.76
N LEU A 193 8.78 13.51 5.50
CA LEU A 193 7.59 13.40 4.67
C LEU A 193 7.47 12.00 4.08
N ASP A 194 6.26 11.67 3.65
CA ASP A 194 5.97 10.52 2.81
C ASP A 194 5.30 11.04 1.52
N LEU A 195 5.59 10.40 0.38
CA LEU A 195 5.01 10.78 -0.90
C LEU A 195 3.74 9.98 -1.17
N ARG A 196 2.66 10.68 -1.56
CA ARG A 196 1.46 10.05 -2.11
C ARG A 196 1.55 10.05 -3.63
N VAL A 197 1.73 8.88 -4.23
CA VAL A 197 1.68 8.68 -5.68
C VAL A 197 0.33 8.09 -6.05
N TYR A 198 -0.36 8.68 -7.03
CA TYR A 198 -1.61 8.17 -7.57
C TYR A 198 -1.29 7.37 -8.84
N VAL A 199 -1.66 6.10 -8.85
CA VAL A 199 -1.46 5.18 -9.98
C VAL A 199 -2.83 4.77 -10.51
N LEU A 200 -3.06 4.95 -11.82
CA LEU A 200 -4.27 4.50 -12.50
C LEU A 200 -3.95 3.24 -13.32
N ILE A 201 -4.54 2.11 -12.93
CA ILE A 201 -4.47 0.86 -13.69
C ILE A 201 -5.77 0.73 -14.48
N GLN A 202 -5.68 0.64 -15.80
CA GLN A 202 -6.85 0.55 -16.68
C GLN A 202 -7.22 -0.89 -17.06
N SER A 203 -6.23 -1.80 -17.06
CA SER A 203 -6.39 -3.23 -17.35
C SER A 203 -5.31 -4.03 -16.64
N PHE A 204 -5.64 -5.24 -16.19
CA PHE A 204 -4.68 -6.25 -15.71
C PHE A 204 -4.38 -7.34 -16.74
N VAL A 205 -5.10 -7.36 -17.87
CA VAL A 205 -4.77 -8.18 -19.03
C VAL A 205 -3.89 -7.35 -19.96
N PRO A 206 -2.63 -7.73 -20.20
CA PRO A 206 -1.78 -7.05 -21.17
C PRO A 206 -2.42 -7.10 -22.56
N GLU A 207 -2.39 -5.99 -23.30
CA GLU A 207 -2.96 -5.90 -24.66
C GLU A 207 -2.37 -6.96 -25.62
N THR A 208 -1.19 -7.51 -25.31
CA THR A 208 -0.50 -8.55 -26.10
C THR A 208 -1.11 -9.96 -26.00
N LYS A 209 -2.22 -10.17 -25.28
CA LYS A 209 -2.85 -11.49 -25.09
C LYS A 209 -4.35 -11.54 -25.45
N ILE A 210 -4.80 -10.72 -26.38
CA ILE A 210 -6.14 -10.84 -26.98
C ILE A 210 -5.95 -11.53 -28.35
N TYR A 211 -6.10 -12.86 -28.38
CA TYR A 211 -6.15 -13.68 -29.60
C TYR A 211 -7.58 -14.13 -29.86
#